data_AF-A0A2J7ZJE8-F1
#
_entry.id   AF-A0A2J7ZJE8-F1
#
_cell.length_a   1.000
_cell.length_b   1.000
_cell.length_c   1.000
_cell.angle_alpha   90.00
_cell.angle_beta   90.00
_cell.angle_gamma   90.00
#
_symmetry.space_group_name_H-M   'P 1'
#
loop_
_entity.id
_entity.type
_entity.pdbx_description
1 polymer ?
#
loop_
_entity_poly.entity_id
_entity_poly.type
_entity_poly.pdbx_seq_one_letter_code
_entity_poly.pdbx_strand_id
1 'polypeptide(L)'
;MDKLAPKRGASPGYSPAYGPELLPPLRRVQSAGPVASDKCEQQTTWDDLEHWRGREEAHRPSADGIAAVQLEVTTSMRRMLVDWLGEVRDEFRLHTETLFLAVAYLDRYLAAKSVPRGRFQLLGLTCLWVAAKFEEVYPPPLKSCLAMAENMYTADEMRACEKEHPSRPSQPRG
;
A
#
# COMPACT_ATOMS: atom_id res chain seq x y z
N MET A 1 9.01 30.79 65.09
CA MET A 1 8.34 29.72 65.84
C MET A 1 7.00 29.45 65.18
N ASP A 2 7.11 28.53 64.23
CA ASP A 2 6.18 27.57 63.63
C ASP A 2 4.66 27.82 63.64
N LYS A 3 4.14 27.94 62.42
CA LYS A 3 2.73 27.88 62.06
C LYS A 3 2.29 26.42 61.95
N LEU A 4 1.28 26.03 62.74
CA LEU A 4 0.62 24.73 62.69
C LEU A 4 -0.33 24.67 61.47
N ALA A 5 -0.09 23.75 60.53
CA ALA A 5 -0.97 23.48 59.39
C ALA A 5 -1.90 22.27 59.66
N PRO A 6 -3.13 22.26 59.10
CA PRO A 6 -4.14 21.25 59.43
C PRO A 6 -4.01 19.96 58.59
N LYS A 7 -4.41 18.84 59.22
CA LYS A 7 -4.44 17.49 58.65
C LYS A 7 -5.42 17.39 57.47
N ARG A 8 -4.94 16.92 56.31
CA ARG A 8 -5.77 16.50 55.18
C ARG A 8 -5.77 14.98 55.05
N GLY A 9 -6.93 14.48 54.63
CA GLY A 9 -7.37 13.10 54.75
C GLY A 9 -6.62 12.09 53.90
N ALA A 10 -6.78 10.84 54.32
CA ALA A 10 -6.33 9.66 53.61
C ALA A 10 -6.96 9.55 52.21
N SER A 11 -6.16 9.12 51.24
CA SER A 11 -6.61 8.60 49.95
C SER A 11 -5.70 7.42 49.57
N PRO A 12 -6.19 6.48 48.77
CA PRO A 12 -5.81 5.06 48.86
C PRO A 12 -4.37 4.81 48.46
N GLY A 13 -3.70 3.95 49.23
CA GLY A 13 -2.34 3.53 48.98
C GLY A 13 -2.20 2.87 47.61
N TYR A 14 -1.51 3.55 46.70
CA TYR A 14 -0.87 2.91 45.57
C TYR A 14 0.32 2.15 46.13
N SER A 15 0.15 0.85 46.39
CA SER A 15 1.25 -0.04 46.73
C SER A 15 2.08 -0.28 45.46
N PRO A 16 3.36 0.13 45.38
CA PRO A 16 4.22 -0.33 44.32
C PRO A 16 4.58 -1.78 44.63
N ALA A 17 3.85 -2.71 44.02
CA ALA A 17 4.20 -4.13 44.01
C ALA A 17 5.37 -4.36 43.04
N TYR A 18 6.51 -3.72 43.31
CA TYR A 18 7.81 -4.08 42.76
C TYR A 18 8.82 -3.80 43.87
N GLY A 19 9.00 -4.79 44.75
CA GLY A 19 10.19 -4.83 45.60
C GLY A 19 11.45 -4.97 44.74
N PRO A 20 12.65 -4.74 45.29
CA PRO A 20 13.92 -4.95 44.60
C PRO A 20 14.15 -6.46 44.49
N GLU A 21 13.36 -7.13 43.66
CA GLU A 21 13.55 -8.51 43.29
C GLU A 21 14.77 -8.55 42.35
N LEU A 22 15.79 -9.25 42.81
CA LEU A 22 17.05 -9.53 42.13
C LEU A 22 16.84 -9.72 40.63
N LEU A 23 17.28 -8.72 39.85
CA LEU A 23 17.59 -8.95 38.44
C LEU A 23 18.53 -10.16 38.37
N PRO A 24 18.21 -11.21 37.60
CA PRO A 24 19.17 -12.27 37.35
C PRO A 24 20.45 -11.61 36.82
N PRO A 25 21.64 -12.10 37.20
CA PRO A 25 22.90 -11.48 36.79
C PRO A 25 22.87 -11.36 35.27
N LEU A 26 23.10 -10.14 34.77
CA LEU A 26 23.18 -9.85 33.34
C LEU A 26 24.09 -10.91 32.72
N ARG A 27 23.50 -11.87 32.01
CA ARG A 27 24.27 -12.89 31.32
C ARG A 27 25.13 -12.08 30.37
N ARG A 28 26.45 -12.05 30.62
CA ARG A 28 27.43 -11.40 29.74
C ARG A 28 27.04 -11.83 28.34
N VAL A 29 26.55 -10.90 27.52
CA VAL A 29 26.42 -11.12 26.09
C VAL A 29 27.84 -11.45 25.69
N GLN A 30 28.12 -12.74 25.52
CA GLN A 30 29.34 -13.15 24.85
C GLN A 30 29.25 -12.39 23.54
N SER A 31 30.24 -11.51 23.29
CA SER A 31 30.35 -10.79 22.03
C SER A 31 30.01 -11.79 20.95
N ALA A 32 28.93 -11.55 20.21
CA ALA A 32 28.53 -12.43 19.13
C ALA A 32 29.81 -12.70 18.34
N GLY A 33 30.25 -13.96 18.33
CA GLY A 33 31.27 -14.36 17.38
C GLY A 33 30.79 -13.97 15.98
N PRO A 34 31.67 -13.86 14.98
CA PRO A 34 31.22 -13.61 13.62
C PRO A 34 30.09 -14.59 13.32
N VAL A 35 28.88 -14.06 13.12
CA VAL A 35 27.73 -14.86 12.69
C VAL A 35 28.22 -15.54 11.44
N ALA A 36 28.43 -16.86 11.51
CA ALA A 36 28.88 -17.63 10.38
C ALA A 36 27.82 -17.44 9.32
N SER A 37 28.15 -16.65 8.31
CA SER A 37 27.29 -16.41 7.18
C SER A 37 27.21 -17.72 6.39
N ASP A 38 26.19 -18.53 6.68
CA ASP A 38 25.94 -19.74 5.94
C ASP A 38 25.62 -19.36 4.49
N LYS A 39 26.49 -19.80 3.58
CA LYS A 39 26.35 -19.54 2.13
C LYS A 39 24.97 -19.97 1.59
N CYS A 40 24.30 -20.90 2.28
CA CYS A 40 22.95 -21.37 1.97
C CYS A 40 21.86 -20.28 2.19
N GLU A 41 21.97 -19.45 3.24
CA GLU A 41 21.04 -18.33 3.49
C GLU A 41 21.24 -17.19 2.47
N GLN A 42 22.48 -16.98 2.03
CA GLN A 42 22.77 -16.01 0.97
C GLN A 42 22.24 -16.50 -0.38
N GLN A 43 22.35 -17.80 -0.67
CA GLN A 43 21.89 -18.39 -1.93
C GLN A 43 20.36 -18.25 -2.09
N THR A 44 19.58 -18.53 -1.04
CA THR A 44 18.12 -18.33 -1.08
C THR A 44 17.74 -16.88 -1.32
N THR A 45 18.50 -15.94 -0.76
CA THR A 45 18.27 -14.51 -0.96
C THR A 45 18.45 -14.09 -2.43
N TRP A 46 19.45 -14.65 -3.13
CA TRP A 46 19.66 -14.34 -4.55
C TRP A 46 18.58 -14.95 -5.44
N ASP A 47 18.20 -16.21 -5.20
CA ASP A 47 17.13 -16.88 -5.94
C ASP A 47 15.79 -16.14 -5.78
N ASP A 48 15.50 -15.63 -4.57
CA ASP A 48 14.33 -14.80 -4.29
C ASP A 48 14.37 -13.48 -5.06
N LEU A 49 15.51 -12.78 -5.07
CA LEU A 49 15.66 -11.52 -5.81
C LEU A 49 15.53 -11.72 -7.32
N GLU A 50 16.08 -12.81 -7.86
CA GLU A 50 15.93 -13.18 -9.27
C GLU A 50 14.48 -13.48 -9.62
N HIS A 51 13.77 -14.20 -8.73
CA HIS A 51 12.34 -14.44 -8.87
C HIS A 51 11.53 -13.13 -8.93
N TRP A 52 11.74 -12.21 -7.98
CA TRP A 52 11.04 -10.93 -7.93
C TRP A 52 11.37 -10.04 -9.14
N ARG A 53 12.64 -10.01 -9.56
CA ARG A 53 13.06 -9.30 -10.78
C ARG A 53 12.36 -9.87 -12.01
N GLY A 54 12.29 -11.20 -12.14
CA GLY A 54 11.61 -11.86 -13.26
C GLY A 54 10.12 -11.53 -13.31
N ARG A 55 9.46 -11.47 -12.15
CA ARG A 55 8.05 -11.04 -12.05
C ARG A 55 7.86 -9.58 -12.43
N GLU A 56 8.74 -8.70 -11.99
CA GLU A 56 8.69 -7.28 -12.34
C GLU A 56 8.79 -7.11 -13.86
N GLU A 57 9.74 -7.79 -14.51
CA GLU A 57 9.91 -7.73 -15.95
C GLU A 57 8.67 -8.28 -16.70
N ALA A 58 8.15 -9.43 -16.27
CA ALA A 58 6.97 -10.04 -16.87
C ALA A 58 5.70 -9.19 -16.73
N HIS A 59 5.65 -8.30 -15.73
CA HIS A 59 4.52 -7.44 -15.45
C HIS A 59 4.76 -5.97 -15.78
N ARG A 60 5.92 -5.62 -16.37
CA ARG A 60 6.26 -4.24 -16.73
C ARG A 60 5.41 -3.78 -17.93
N PRO A 61 4.55 -2.77 -17.76
CA PRO A 61 3.82 -2.20 -18.88
C PRO A 61 4.77 -1.31 -19.70
N SER A 62 4.83 -1.54 -21.02
CA SER A 62 5.54 -0.66 -21.95
C SER A 62 4.65 0.53 -22.34
N ALA A 63 5.24 1.73 -22.43
CA ALA A 63 4.54 2.92 -22.91
C ALA A 63 3.97 2.71 -24.33
N ASP A 64 4.74 2.05 -25.21
CA ASP A 64 4.30 1.71 -26.56
C ASP A 64 3.16 0.68 -26.54
N GLY A 65 3.20 -0.26 -25.59
CA GLY A 65 2.14 -1.25 -25.39
C GLY A 65 0.82 -0.62 -24.96
N ILE A 66 0.87 0.36 -24.05
CA ILE A 66 -0.31 1.14 -23.66
C ILE A 66 -0.83 1.93 -24.86
N ALA A 67 0.05 2.64 -25.58
CA ALA A 67 -0.34 3.44 -26.75
C ALA A 67 -0.94 2.60 -27.88
N ALA A 68 -0.50 1.34 -28.04
CA ALA A 68 -1.05 0.42 -29.03
C ALA A 68 -2.49 -0.04 -28.72
N VAL A 69 -2.92 0.02 -27.45
CA VAL A 69 -4.24 -0.45 -27.01
C VAL A 69 -5.24 0.69 -26.78
N GLN A 70 -4.76 1.85 -26.31
CA GLN A 70 -5.62 2.98 -25.98
C GLN A 70 -6.06 3.77 -27.21
N LEU A 71 -7.37 3.99 -27.34
CA LEU A 71 -7.95 4.79 -28.43
C LEU A 71 -8.23 6.24 -28.00
N GLU A 72 -8.67 6.44 -26.75
CA GLU A 72 -9.06 7.76 -26.23
C GLU A 72 -8.12 8.29 -25.13
N VAL A 73 -7.41 7.40 -24.44
CA VAL A 73 -6.54 7.77 -23.32
C VAL A 73 -5.14 8.10 -23.85
N THR A 74 -4.67 9.31 -23.55
CA THR A 74 -3.33 9.78 -23.91
C THR A 74 -2.37 9.73 -22.72
N THR A 75 -1.05 9.75 -23.00
CA THR A 75 -0.01 9.85 -21.96
C THR A 75 -0.20 11.07 -21.06
N SER A 76 -0.68 12.19 -21.62
CA SER A 76 -0.99 13.40 -20.85
C SER A 76 -2.18 13.21 -19.92
N MET A 77 -3.24 12.52 -20.37
CA MET A 77 -4.38 12.18 -19.50
C MET A 77 -3.95 11.27 -18.35
N ARG A 78 -3.11 10.28 -18.64
CA ARG A 78 -2.52 9.42 -17.62
C ARG A 78 -1.73 10.24 -16.59
N ARG A 79 -0.89 11.18 -17.01
CA ARG A 79 -0.16 12.06 -16.10
C ARG A 79 -1.11 12.83 -15.17
N MET A 80 -2.09 13.52 -15.74
CA MET A 80 -3.08 14.29 -14.96
C MET A 80 -3.83 13.39 -13.95
N LEU A 81 -4.18 12.17 -14.36
CA LEU A 81 -4.83 11.22 -13.45
C LEU A 81 -3.90 10.79 -12.31
N VAL A 82 -2.63 10.47 -12.59
CA VAL A 82 -1.66 10.06 -11.58
C VAL A 82 -1.36 11.20 -10.61
N ASP A 83 -1.25 12.43 -11.09
CA ASP A 83 -1.08 13.62 -10.24
C ASP A 83 -2.27 13.76 -9.28
N TRP A 84 -3.50 13.66 -9.79
CA TRP A 84 -4.72 13.66 -8.97
C TRP A 84 -4.78 12.49 -7.98
N LEU A 85 -4.35 11.28 -8.37
CA LEU A 85 -4.27 10.15 -7.43
C LEU A 85 -3.27 10.41 -6.29
N GLY A 86 -2.22 11.19 -6.54
CA GLY A 86 -1.31 11.69 -5.51
C GLY A 86 -2.03 12.57 -4.49
N GLU A 87 -2.88 13.48 -4.94
CA GLU A 87 -3.72 14.32 -4.06
C GLU A 87 -4.68 13.46 -3.23
N VAL A 88 -5.33 12.45 -3.84
CA VAL A 88 -6.22 11.53 -3.13
C VAL A 88 -5.46 10.69 -2.09
N ARG A 89 -4.25 10.23 -2.44
CA ARG A 89 -3.37 9.53 -1.52
C ARG A 89 -2.99 10.41 -0.32
N ASP A 90 -2.68 11.68 -0.55
CA ASP A 90 -2.33 12.63 0.51
C ASP A 90 -3.51 12.93 1.44
N GLU A 91 -4.71 13.10 0.88
CA GLU A 91 -5.95 13.33 1.64
C GLU A 91 -6.24 12.17 2.62
N PHE A 92 -6.09 10.92 2.15
CA PHE A 92 -6.25 9.73 2.99
C PHE A 92 -4.99 9.33 3.77
N ARG A 93 -3.87 10.04 3.59
CA ARG A 93 -2.56 9.75 4.19
C ARG A 93 -2.07 8.32 3.92
N LEU A 94 -2.30 7.83 2.70
CA LEU A 94 -1.86 6.49 2.29
C LEU A 94 -0.34 6.45 2.11
N HIS A 95 0.24 5.26 2.19
CA HIS A 95 1.65 5.03 1.90
C HIS A 95 1.98 5.35 0.44
N THR A 96 3.25 5.63 0.15
CA THR A 96 3.69 5.92 -1.22
C THR A 96 3.65 4.64 -2.06
N GLU A 97 3.93 3.51 -1.43
CA GLU A 97 3.84 2.15 -1.93
C GLU A 97 2.43 1.87 -2.47
N THR A 98 1.38 2.31 -1.78
CA THR A 98 -0.02 2.22 -2.21
C THR A 98 -0.25 2.95 -3.54
N LEU A 99 0.31 4.15 -3.71
CA LEU A 99 0.22 4.90 -4.96
C LEU A 99 0.99 4.18 -6.09
N PHE A 100 2.20 3.68 -5.82
CA PHE A 100 2.97 2.95 -6.83
C PHE A 100 2.29 1.65 -7.28
N LEU A 101 1.68 0.91 -6.35
CA LEU A 101 0.85 -0.25 -6.65
C LEU A 101 -0.36 0.13 -7.51
N ALA A 102 -1.04 1.23 -7.17
CA ALA A 102 -2.19 1.73 -7.93
C ALA A 102 -1.80 2.08 -9.38
N VAL A 103 -0.70 2.80 -9.57
CA VAL A 103 -0.18 3.14 -10.91
C VAL A 103 0.20 1.88 -11.67
N ALA A 104 0.84 0.91 -11.02
CA ALA A 104 1.16 -0.36 -11.65
C ALA A 104 -0.10 -1.13 -12.07
N TYR A 105 -1.18 -1.13 -11.28
CA TYR A 105 -2.47 -1.73 -11.67
C TYR A 105 -3.09 -1.00 -12.86
N LEU A 106 -3.11 0.33 -12.82
CA LEU A 106 -3.65 1.17 -13.90
C LEU A 106 -2.93 0.88 -15.22
N ASP A 107 -1.61 0.92 -15.23
CA ASP A 107 -0.81 0.75 -16.45
C ASP A 107 -0.96 -0.64 -17.06
N ARG A 108 -1.01 -1.67 -16.21
CA ARG A 108 -1.28 -3.05 -16.66
C ARG A 108 -2.68 -3.19 -17.25
N TYR A 109 -3.67 -2.51 -16.68
CA TYR A 109 -5.02 -2.51 -17.24
C TYR A 109 -5.06 -1.81 -18.61
N LEU A 110 -4.41 -0.66 -18.73
CA LEU A 110 -4.32 0.11 -19.98
C LEU A 110 -3.54 -0.63 -21.07
N ALA A 111 -2.54 -1.45 -20.70
CA ALA A 111 -1.81 -2.29 -21.64
C ALA A 111 -2.64 -3.50 -22.14
N ALA A 112 -3.75 -3.82 -21.49
CA ALA A 112 -4.54 -5.01 -21.81
C ALA A 112 -5.93 -4.69 -22.38
N LYS A 113 -6.52 -3.53 -22.06
CA LYS A 113 -7.88 -3.17 -22.48
C LYS A 113 -8.01 -1.67 -22.76
N SER A 114 -8.67 -1.35 -23.88
CA SER A 114 -9.00 0.03 -24.23
C SER A 114 -10.05 0.60 -23.29
N VAL A 115 -9.83 1.81 -22.76
CA VAL A 115 -10.69 2.46 -21.77
C VAL A 115 -11.27 3.74 -22.35
N PRO A 116 -12.60 3.94 -22.31
CA PRO A 116 -13.19 5.21 -22.72
C PRO A 116 -12.84 6.31 -21.72
N ARG A 117 -12.65 7.54 -22.21
CA ARG A 117 -12.25 8.69 -21.39
C ARG A 117 -13.15 8.90 -20.17
N GLY A 118 -14.46 8.71 -20.32
CA GLY A 118 -15.44 8.89 -19.24
C GLY A 118 -15.32 7.89 -18.08
N ARG A 119 -14.66 6.74 -18.29
CA ARG A 119 -14.43 5.73 -17.23
C ARG A 119 -13.01 5.78 -16.66
N PHE A 120 -12.13 6.63 -17.23
CA PHE A 120 -10.71 6.60 -16.91
C PHE A 120 -10.40 7.01 -15.47
N GLN A 121 -11.08 8.05 -14.96
CA GLN A 121 -10.92 8.48 -13.56
C GLN A 121 -11.47 7.43 -12.58
N LEU A 122 -12.64 6.85 -12.88
CA LEU A 122 -13.20 5.75 -12.07
C LEU A 122 -12.24 4.56 -11.99
N LEU A 123 -11.61 4.19 -13.11
CA LEU A 123 -10.61 3.12 -13.13
C LEU A 123 -9.42 3.47 -12.23
N GLY A 124 -8.85 4.67 -12.35
CA GLY A 124 -7.74 5.12 -11.50
C GLY A 124 -8.06 5.09 -10.02
N LEU A 125 -9.23 5.64 -9.64
CA LEU A 125 -9.71 5.64 -8.26
C LEU A 125 -9.94 4.21 -7.74
N THR A 126 -10.46 3.32 -8.59
CA THR A 126 -10.63 1.90 -8.27
C THR A 126 -9.28 1.21 -8.06
N CYS A 127 -8.29 1.47 -8.92
CA CYS A 127 -6.94 0.95 -8.76
C CYS A 127 -6.29 1.38 -7.44
N LEU A 128 -6.46 2.65 -7.05
CA LEU A 128 -5.95 3.14 -5.76
C LEU A 128 -6.66 2.49 -4.58
N TRP A 129 -7.98 2.35 -4.65
CA TRP A 129 -8.74 1.69 -3.59
C TRP A 129 -8.42 0.19 -3.47
N VAL A 130 -8.18 -0.49 -4.59
CA VAL A 130 -7.70 -1.87 -4.61
C VAL A 130 -6.31 -1.96 -3.97
N ALA A 131 -5.37 -1.10 -4.38
CA ALA A 131 -4.04 -1.05 -3.78
C ALA A 131 -4.08 -0.80 -2.27
N ALA A 132 -4.94 0.11 -1.82
CA ALA A 132 -5.08 0.40 -0.39
C ALA A 132 -5.55 -0.83 0.40
N LYS A 133 -6.45 -1.66 -0.15
CA LYS A 133 -6.87 -2.92 0.51
C LYS A 133 -5.74 -3.94 0.65
N PHE A 134 -4.69 -3.85 -0.18
CA PHE A 134 -3.53 -4.74 -0.11
C PHE A 134 -2.43 -4.21 0.80
N GLU A 135 -2.17 -2.91 0.76
CA GLU A 135 -1.01 -2.31 1.43
C GLU A 135 -1.36 -1.69 2.80
N GLU A 136 -2.56 -1.14 2.96
CA GLU A 136 -2.93 -0.42 4.17
C GLU A 136 -3.55 -1.33 5.22
N VAL A 137 -3.17 -1.14 6.49
CA VAL A 137 -3.83 -1.81 7.62
C VAL A 137 -5.31 -1.41 7.72
N TYR A 138 -5.61 -0.15 7.41
CA TYR A 138 -6.96 0.41 7.44
C TYR A 138 -7.26 1.15 6.13
N PRO A 139 -7.68 0.44 5.07
CA PRO A 139 -8.01 1.07 3.80
C PRO A 139 -9.22 2.01 3.92
N PRO A 140 -9.27 3.09 3.11
CA PRO A 140 -10.39 4.01 3.14
C PRO A 140 -11.70 3.30 2.71
N PRO A 141 -12.84 3.65 3.33
CA PRO A 141 -14.11 3.07 2.96
C PRO A 141 -14.52 3.56 1.57
N LEU A 142 -15.15 2.69 0.78
CA LEU A 142 -15.55 2.97 -0.60
C LEU A 142 -16.31 4.29 -0.77
N LYS A 143 -17.22 4.61 0.16
CA LYS A 143 -17.99 5.86 0.12
C LYS A 143 -17.11 7.12 0.20
N SER A 144 -16.04 7.08 1.00
CA SER A 144 -15.10 8.20 1.09
C SER A 144 -14.30 8.36 -0.20
N CYS A 145 -13.92 7.26 -0.85
CA CYS A 145 -13.27 7.32 -2.16
C CYS A 145 -14.18 7.98 -3.21
N LEU A 146 -15.47 7.61 -3.27
CA LEU A 146 -16.43 8.23 -4.19
C LEU A 146 -16.61 9.73 -3.95
N ALA A 147 -16.54 10.17 -2.69
CA ALA A 147 -16.60 11.59 -2.35
C ALA A 147 -15.44 12.40 -2.96
N MET A 148 -14.26 11.79 -3.13
CA MET A 148 -13.12 12.44 -3.81
C MET A 148 -13.38 12.72 -5.29
N ALA A 149 -14.26 11.93 -5.91
CA ALA A 149 -14.72 12.15 -7.28
C ALA A 149 -16.07 12.86 -7.33
N GLU A 150 -16.39 13.67 -6.31
CA GLU A 150 -17.64 14.44 -6.19
C GLU A 150 -18.92 13.59 -6.35
N ASN A 151 -18.84 12.28 -6.02
CA ASN A 151 -19.92 11.30 -6.25
C ASN A 151 -20.42 11.22 -7.69
N MET A 152 -19.56 11.52 -8.66
CA MET A 152 -19.84 11.31 -10.09
C MET A 152 -20.05 9.83 -10.45
N TYR A 153 -19.65 8.92 -9.57
CA TYR A 153 -19.79 7.47 -9.73
C TYR A 153 -20.51 6.85 -8.53
N THR A 154 -21.16 5.72 -8.78
CA THR A 154 -21.86 4.93 -7.78
C THR A 154 -20.97 3.83 -7.21
N ALA A 155 -21.37 3.30 -6.05
CA ALA A 155 -20.67 2.19 -5.43
C ALA A 155 -20.69 0.91 -6.28
N ASP A 156 -21.75 0.71 -7.04
CA ASP A 156 -21.89 -0.47 -7.88
C ASP A 156 -21.01 -0.37 -9.14
N GLU A 157 -20.85 0.83 -9.70
CA GLU A 157 -19.88 1.06 -10.78
C GLU A 157 -18.44 0.81 -10.33
N MET A 158 -18.06 1.31 -9.15
CA MET A 158 -16.71 1.08 -8.61
C MET A 158 -16.46 -0.40 -8.30
N ARG A 159 -17.45 -1.12 -7.73
CA ARG A 159 -17.37 -2.58 -7.51
C ARG A 159 -17.36 -3.38 -8.82
N ALA A 160 -18.10 -2.93 -9.82
CA ALA A 160 -18.08 -3.55 -11.14
C ALA A 160 -16.69 -3.38 -11.78
N CYS A 161 -16.11 -2.18 -11.67
CA CYS A 161 -14.76 -1.89 -12.13
C CYS A 161 -13.71 -2.75 -11.42
N GLU A 162 -13.84 -2.98 -10.10
CA GLU A 162 -12.94 -3.85 -9.33
C GLU A 162 -12.96 -5.30 -9.84
N LYS A 163 -14.14 -5.82 -10.20
CA LYS A 163 -14.31 -7.21 -10.66
C LYS A 163 -13.95 -7.41 -12.13
N GLU A 164 -13.80 -6.32 -12.88
CA GLU A 164 -13.55 -6.36 -14.31
C GLU A 164 -12.12 -6.83 -14.59
N HIS A 165 -11.97 -8.11 -14.97
CA HIS A 165 -10.68 -8.61 -15.44
C HIS A 165 -10.48 -8.23 -16.91
N PRO A 166 -9.33 -7.67 -17.31
CA PRO A 166 -8.98 -7.56 -18.72
C PRO A 166 -8.81 -8.98 -19.27
N SER A 167 -9.82 -9.47 -20.00
CA SER A 167 -9.79 -10.76 -20.67
C SER A 167 -8.50 -10.87 -21.48
N ARG A 168 -7.70 -11.92 -21.23
CA ARG A 168 -6.44 -12.16 -21.96
C ARG A 168 -6.68 -11.99 -23.47
N PRO A 169 -5.85 -11.21 -24.18
CA PRO A 169 -5.92 -11.21 -25.64
C PRO A 169 -5.74 -12.66 -26.11
N SER A 170 -6.67 -13.13 -26.94
CA SER A 170 -6.56 -14.43 -27.60
C SER A 170 -5.24 -14.43 -28.38
N GLN A 171 -4.27 -15.23 -27.95
CA GLN A 171 -3.05 -15.45 -28.74
C GLN A 171 -3.47 -15.83 -30.18
N PRO A 172 -2.87 -15.23 -31.22
CA PRO A 172 -3.10 -15.70 -32.58
C PRO A 172 -2.62 -17.15 -32.63
N ARG A 173 -3.52 -18.07 -33.01
CA ARG A 173 -3.14 -19.45 -33.30
C ARG A 173 -2.24 -19.41 -34.55
N GLY A 174 -0.95 -19.61 -34.35
CA GLY A 174 -0.01 -19.96 -35.41
C GLY A 174 -0.23 -21.38 -35.89
#